data_AF-R0BA67-F1
#
_entry.id   AF-R0BA67-F1
#
_cell.length_a   1.000
_cell.length_b   1.000
_cell.length_c   1.000
_cell.angle_alpha   90.00
_cell.angle_beta   90.00
_cell.angle_gamma   90.00
#
_symmetry.space_group_name_H-M   'P 1'
#
loop_
_entity.id
_entity.type
_entity.pdbx_description
1 polymer ?
#
loop_
_entity_poly.entity_id
_entity_poly.type
_entity_poly.pdbx_seq_one_letter_code
_entity_poly.pdbx_strand_id
1 'polypeptide(L)' 'MVQDSFVIYQSYQAALNLFEAIYILPDRIDLKGIHYIDDETAAANLEMARIVAALESLYWQ' A
#
# COMPACT_ATOMS: atom_id res chain seq x y z
N MET A 1 -11.78 -10.65 -2.05
CA MET A 1 -10.73 -11.65 -1.78
C MET A 1 -10.21 -12.12 -3.13
N VAL A 2 -8.95 -11.87 -3.45
CA VAL A 2 -8.33 -12.35 -4.70
C VAL A 2 -7.93 -13.80 -4.47
N GLN A 3 -8.31 -14.70 -5.38
CA GLN A 3 -7.97 -16.12 -5.26
C GLN A 3 -6.45 -16.30 -5.27
N ASP A 4 -5.94 -17.18 -4.40
CA ASP A 4 -4.51 -17.49 -4.25
C ASP A 4 -3.62 -16.28 -3.87
N SER A 5 -4.23 -15.24 -3.29
CA SER A 5 -3.54 -14.09 -2.71
C SER A 5 -3.50 -14.15 -1.19
N PHE A 6 -2.30 -14.07 -0.62
CA PHE A 6 -2.08 -14.03 0.81
C PHE A 6 -1.10 -12.91 1.15
N VAL A 7 -1.46 -12.06 2.11
CA VAL A 7 -0.57 -11.00 2.62
C VAL A 7 -0.34 -11.26 4.10
N ILE A 8 0.92 -11.43 4.46
CA ILE A 8 1.37 -11.73 5.81
C ILE A 8 2.13 -10.52 6.31
N TYR A 9 1.56 -9.84 7.29
CA TYR A 9 2.13 -8.64 7.88
C TYR A 9 3.01 -9.00 9.08
N GLN A 10 4.20 -8.40 9.17
CA GLN A 10 5.09 -8.55 10.33
C GLN A 10 4.45 -8.00 11.61
N SER A 11 3.68 -6.93 11.50
CA SER A 11 3.01 -6.28 12.62
C SER A 11 1.64 -5.73 12.24
N TYR A 12 0.88 -5.35 13.26
CA TYR A 12 -0.35 -4.58 13.07
C TYR A 12 -0.10 -3.23 12.38
N GLN A 13 1.04 -2.58 12.65
CA GLN A 13 1.38 -1.29 12.04
C GLN A 13 1.68 -1.45 10.54
N ALA A 14 2.37 -2.53 10.13
CA ALA A 14 2.56 -2.83 8.71
C ALA A 14 1.22 -3.00 7.98
N ALA A 15 0.26 -3.69 8.59
CA ALA A 15 -1.08 -3.83 8.02
C ALA A 15 -1.78 -2.46 7.88
N LEU A 16 -1.77 -1.64 8.93
CA LEU A 16 -2.37 -0.30 8.89
C LEU A 16 -1.76 0.58 7.79
N ASN A 17 -0.43 0.62 7.71
CA ASN A 17 0.28 1.42 6.71
C ASN A 17 -0.08 0.97 5.28
N LEU A 18 -0.11 -0.34 5.02
CA LEU A 18 -0.47 -0.84 3.70
C LEU A 18 -1.94 -0.59 3.37
N PHE A 19 -2.87 -0.75 4.32
CA PHE A 19 -4.28 -0.41 4.10
C PHE A 19 -4.49 1.07 3.80
N GLU A 20 -3.77 1.96 4.51
CA GLU A 20 -3.81 3.39 4.22
C GLU A 20 -3.26 3.69 2.82
N ALA A 21 -2.17 3.03 2.41
CA ALA A 21 -1.64 3.16 1.06
C ALA A 21 -2.65 2.72 -0.02
N ILE A 22 -3.36 1.61 0.19
CA ILE A 22 -4.43 1.11 -0.70
C ILE A 22 -5.59 2.11 -0.78
N TYR A 23 -5.93 2.73 0.35
CA TYR A 23 -6.98 3.74 0.39
C TYR A 23 -6.60 5.00 -0.40
N ILE A 24 -5.33 5.44 -0.32
CA ILE A 24 -4.83 6.62 -1.05
C ILE A 24 -4.76 6.35 -2.55
N LEU A 25 -4.25 5.19 -2.96
CA LEU A 25 -4.11 4.81 -4.37
C LEU A 25 -4.88 3.51 -4.67
N PRO A 26 -6.22 3.59 -4.80
CA PRO A 26 -7.02 2.42 -5.14
C PRO A 26 -6.54 1.83 -6.48
N ASP A 27 -6.56 0.50 -6.56
CA ASP A 27 -6.18 -0.29 -7.74
C ASP A 27 -4.72 -0.18 -8.22
N ARG A 28 -3.85 0.54 -7.49
CA ARG A 28 -2.42 0.66 -7.85
C ARG A 28 -1.48 -0.21 -7.03
N ILE A 29 -1.99 -0.87 -6.00
CA ILE A 29 -1.22 -1.80 -5.17
C ILE A 29 -1.61 -3.22 -5.56
N ASP A 30 -0.70 -3.92 -6.22
CA ASP A 30 -0.90 -5.32 -6.61
C ASP A 30 -0.50 -6.26 -5.48
N LEU A 31 -1.49 -7.00 -4.95
CA LEU A 31 -1.34 -7.99 -3.90
C LEU A 31 -1.63 -9.41 -4.41
N LYS A 32 -1.47 -9.65 -5.72
CA LYS A 32 -1.54 -11.00 -6.31
C LYS A 32 -0.41 -11.88 -5.79
N GLY A 33 -0.74 -13.11 -5.38
CA GLY A 33 0.22 -14.08 -4.86
C GLY A 33 0.50 -13.92 -3.36
N ILE A 34 1.64 -14.43 -2.91
CA ILE A 34 2.02 -14.45 -1.49
C ILE A 34 3.02 -13.33 -1.21
N HIS A 35 2.66 -12.42 -0.31
CA HIS A 35 3.48 -11.28 0.10
C HIS A 35 3.76 -11.34 1.59
N TYR A 36 5.02 -11.12 1.97
CA TYR A 36 5.44 -10.89 3.34
C TYR A 36 5.83 -9.43 3.46
N ILE A 37 5.12 -8.67 4.29
CA ILE A 37 5.28 -7.24 4.40
C ILE A 37 5.82 -6.92 5.79
N ASP A 38 7.06 -6.46 5.84
CA ASP A 38 7.67 -5.89 7.04
C ASP A 38 7.25 -4.42 7.25
N ASP A 39 7.56 -3.90 8.44
CA ASP A 39 7.20 -2.55 8.85
C ASP A 39 7.82 -1.47 7.94
N GLU A 40 9.06 -1.68 7.47
CA GLU A 40 9.78 -0.76 6.60
C GLU A 40 9.15 -0.70 5.21
N THR A 41 8.86 -1.85 4.60
CA THR A 41 8.19 -1.96 3.30
C THR A 41 6.80 -1.32 3.34
N ALA A 42 6.04 -1.56 4.42
CA ALA A 42 4.72 -0.96 4.56
C ALA A 42 4.78 0.57 4.71
N ALA A 43 5.73 1.08 5.51
CA ALA A 43 5.93 2.52 5.67
C ALA A 43 6.36 3.18 4.35
N ALA A 44 7.28 2.55 3.61
CA ALA A 44 7.74 3.05 2.31
C ALA A 44 6.59 3.09 1.27
N ASN A 45 5.74 2.06 1.23
CA ASN A 45 4.57 2.04 0.36
C ASN A 45 3.55 3.14 0.71
N LEU A 46 3.35 3.43 2.00
CA LEU A 46 2.50 4.53 2.43
C LEU A 46 3.08 5.90 2.03
N GLU A 47 4.39 6.10 2.22
CA GLU A 47 5.07 7.33 1.81
C GLU A 47 4.96 7.55 0.29
N MET A 48 5.24 6.51 -0.50
CA MET A 48 5.07 6.54 -1.96
C MET A 48 3.63 6.87 -2.37
N ALA A 49 2.63 6.26 -1.72
CA ALA A 49 1.23 6.54 -2.01
C ALA A 49 0.88 8.02 -1.79
N ARG A 50 1.36 8.61 -0.68
CA ARG A 50 1.17 10.04 -0.36
C ARG A 50 1.86 10.95 -1.38
N ILE A 51 3.09 10.62 -1.79
CA ILE A 51 3.83 11.39 -2.81
C ILE A 51 3.06 11.39 -4.14
N VAL A 52 2.63 10.22 -4.60
CA VAL A 52 1.89 10.10 -5.87
C VAL A 52 0.58 10.88 -5.81
N ALA A 53 -0.19 10.76 -4.73
CA ALA A 53 -1.43 11.50 -4.56
C ALA A 53 -1.22 13.02 -4.53
N ALA A 54 -0.14 13.49 -3.88
CA ALA A 54 0.23 14.90 -3.88
C ALA A 54 0.62 15.40 -5.28
N LEU A 55 1.39 14.60 -6.03
CA LEU A 55 1.76 14.92 -7.41
C LEU A 55 0.52 14.99 -8.30
N GLU A 56 -0.39 14.04 -8.22
CA GLU A 56 -1.64 14.06 -8.99
C GLU A 56 -2.50 15.27 -8.65
N SER A 57 -2.60 15.64 -7.37
CA SER A 57 -3.30 16.86 -6.96
C SER A 57 -2.68 18.15 -7.52
N LEU A 58 -1.37 18.17 -7.79
CA LEU A 58 -0.67 19.31 -8.39
C LEU A 58 -0.90 19.38 -9.91
N TYR A 59 -1.07 18.24 -10.59
CA TYR A 59 -1.29 18.18 -12.05
C TYR A 59 -2.72 18.52 -12.48
N TRP A 60 -3.68 18.47 -11.56
CA TRP A 60 -5.09 18.80 -11.81
C TRP A 60 -5.51 20.21 -11.32
N GLN A 61 -4.53 21.07 -11.02
CA GLN A 61 -4.71 22.51 -10.80
C GLN A 61 -4.32 23.30 -12.07
#